data_AF-A0A6G3D096-F1
#
_entry.id   AF-A0A6G3D096-F1
#
_cell.length_a   1.000
_cell.length_b   1.000
_cell.length_c   1.000
_cell.angle_alpha   90.00
_cell.angle_beta   90.00
_cell.angle_gamma   90.00
#
_symmetry.space_group_name_H-M   'P 1'
#
loop_
_entity.id
_entity.type
_entity.pdbx_description
1 polymer ?
#
loop_
_entity_poly.entity_id
_entity_poly.type
_entity_poly.pdbx_seq_one_letter_code
_entity_poly.pdbx_strand_id
1 'polypeptide(L)'
;DVIQLQADNPDIEFVVPEEGAELWAESLMIPNLARHKRNAERLVDHYYEPEVAAELAAWVNYVCPVPAARDVLASSKDEETAALAEDPLIFPDDAMRERLAIARDITSEERMDFAKKWNGIVGL
;
A
#
# COMPACT_ATOMS: atom_id res chain seq x y z
N ASP A 1 10.23 -0.56 -6.47
CA ASP A 1 9.55 -1.33 -5.41
C ASP A 1 10.30 -2.65 -5.18
N VAL A 2 10.15 -3.32 -4.03
CA VAL A 2 10.88 -4.54 -3.69
C VAL A 2 10.63 -5.65 -4.71
N ILE A 3 9.39 -5.82 -5.20
CA ILE A 3 9.06 -6.80 -6.24
C ILE A 3 9.88 -6.56 -7.52
N GLN A 4 10.03 -5.30 -7.93
CA GLN A 4 10.87 -4.94 -9.08
C GLN A 4 12.36 -5.19 -8.81
N LEU A 5 12.84 -4.87 -7.59
CA LEU A 5 14.22 -5.13 -7.20
C LEU A 5 14.54 -6.64 -7.16
N GLN A 6 13.57 -7.48 -6.78
CA GLN A 6 13.69 -8.93 -6.79
C GLN A 6 13.78 -9.51 -8.20
N ALA A 7 13.04 -8.94 -9.15
CA ALA A 7 13.12 -9.31 -10.56
C ALA A 7 14.53 -9.04 -11.13
N ASP A 8 15.16 -7.93 -10.72
CA ASP A 8 16.52 -7.58 -11.12
C ASP A 8 17.61 -8.36 -10.36
N ASN A 9 17.36 -8.69 -9.09
CA ASN A 9 18.29 -9.38 -8.22
C ASN A 9 17.57 -10.39 -7.29
N PRO A 10 17.70 -11.70 -7.54
CA PRO A 10 17.02 -12.73 -6.73
C PRO A 10 17.56 -12.84 -5.30
N ASP A 11 18.69 -12.20 -4.97
CA ASP A 11 19.23 -12.16 -3.60
C ASP A 11 18.49 -11.14 -2.71
N ILE A 12 17.56 -10.36 -3.27
CA ILE A 12 16.74 -9.40 -2.52
C ILE A 12 15.45 -10.10 -2.06
N GLU A 13 15.02 -9.84 -0.82
CA GLU A 13 13.78 -10.37 -0.27
C GLU A 13 13.09 -9.32 0.62
N PHE A 14 11.76 -9.23 0.50
CA PHE A 14 10.95 -8.50 1.48
C PHE A 14 10.59 -9.43 2.64
N VAL A 15 10.86 -8.99 3.87
CA VAL A 15 10.55 -9.77 5.06
C VAL A 15 9.77 -8.91 6.04
N VAL A 16 8.63 -9.42 6.52
CA VAL A 16 7.96 -8.91 7.72
C VAL A 16 8.63 -9.54 8.94
N PRO A 17 9.30 -8.75 9.81
CA PRO A 17 9.99 -9.28 10.99
C PRO A 17 9.06 -10.05 11.95
N GLU A 18 9.64 -10.91 12.78
CA GLU A 18 8.89 -11.67 13.81
C GLU A 18 8.26 -10.74 14.86
N GLU A 19 8.89 -9.60 15.14
CA GLU A 19 8.39 -8.55 16.02
C GLU A 19 7.24 -7.75 15.40
N GLY A 20 6.99 -7.93 14.11
CA GLY A 20 5.98 -7.23 13.32
C GLY A 20 6.49 -6.02 12.55
N ALA A 21 5.62 -5.46 11.73
CA ALA A 21 5.88 -4.26 10.93
C ALA A 21 4.67 -3.32 10.89
N GLU A 22 4.91 -2.08 10.47
CA GLU A 22 3.85 -1.10 10.29
C GLU A 22 3.07 -1.37 8.98
N LEU A 23 1.75 -1.45 9.08
CA LEU A 23 0.84 -1.33 7.94
C LEU A 23 0.31 0.09 7.90
N TRP A 24 0.59 0.76 6.79
CA TRP A 24 0.13 2.11 6.52
C TRP A 24 -0.67 2.15 5.22
N ALA A 25 -1.51 3.18 5.08
CA ALA A 25 -2.30 3.41 3.88
C ALA A 25 -2.21 4.88 3.50
N GLU A 26 -2.03 5.14 2.21
CA GLU A 26 -2.28 6.46 1.63
C GLU A 26 -3.74 6.52 1.18
N SER A 27 -4.39 7.65 1.47
CA SER A 27 -5.81 7.85 1.15
C SER A 27 -5.98 9.06 0.25
N LEU A 28 -6.72 8.87 -0.84
CA LEU A 28 -7.17 9.99 -1.68
C LEU A 28 -8.24 10.79 -0.92
N MET A 29 -7.94 12.05 -0.60
CA MET A 29 -8.83 12.94 0.14
C MET A 29 -9.30 14.12 -0.72
N ILE A 30 -10.56 14.53 -0.54
CA ILE A 30 -11.11 15.72 -1.18
C ILE A 30 -11.12 16.89 -0.17
N PRO A 31 -10.35 17.96 -0.40
CA PRO A 31 -10.37 19.13 0.48
C PRO A 31 -11.76 19.77 0.56
N ASN A 32 -12.13 20.26 1.75
CA ASN A 32 -13.45 20.87 1.99
C ASN A 32 -13.76 22.10 1.12
N LEU A 33 -12.73 22.75 0.56
CA LEU A 33 -12.85 23.90 -0.34
C LEU A 33 -12.59 23.56 -1.82
N ALA A 34 -12.65 22.27 -2.19
CA ALA A 34 -12.45 21.84 -3.57
C ALA A 34 -13.51 22.44 -4.52
N ARG A 35 -13.06 23.20 -5.52
CA ARG A 35 -13.94 23.84 -6.52
C ARG A 35 -14.63 22.86 -7.47
N HIS A 36 -14.06 21.66 -7.62
CA HIS A 36 -14.54 20.62 -8.53
C HIS A 36 -14.80 19.29 -7.81
N LYS A 37 -15.47 19.36 -6.65
CA LYS A 37 -15.74 18.19 -5.79
C LYS A 37 -16.29 16.97 -6.55
N ARG A 38 -17.32 17.17 -7.37
CA ARG A 38 -17.95 16.09 -8.16
C ARG A 38 -16.97 15.38 -9.11
N ASN A 39 -16.00 16.10 -9.67
CA ASN A 39 -15.01 15.49 -10.56
C ASN A 39 -13.99 14.67 -9.75
N ALA A 40 -13.61 15.16 -8.57
CA ALA A 40 -12.73 14.41 -7.66
C ALA A 40 -13.41 13.13 -7.15
N GLU A 41 -14.71 13.19 -6.81
CA GLU A 41 -15.50 12.01 -6.43
C GLU A 41 -15.51 10.97 -7.56
N ARG A 42 -15.73 11.40 -8.81
CA ARG A 42 -15.69 10.49 -9.97
C ARG A 42 -14.32 9.86 -10.20
N LEU A 43 -13.24 10.57 -9.86
CA LEU A 43 -11.89 10.01 -9.93
C LEU A 43 -11.68 8.96 -8.84
N VAL A 44 -12.13 9.24 -7.61
CA VAL A 44 -12.11 8.26 -6.51
C VAL A 44 -12.89 7.01 -6.92
N ASP A 45 -14.11 7.15 -7.43
CA ASP A 45 -14.94 6.02 -7.88
C ASP A 45 -14.21 5.17 -8.93
N HIS A 46 -13.58 5.81 -9.93
CA HIS A 46 -12.84 5.13 -10.99
C HIS A 46 -11.67 4.29 -10.46
N TYR A 47 -10.88 4.81 -9.52
CA TYR A 47 -9.78 4.06 -8.91
C TYR A 47 -10.23 2.83 -8.12
N TYR A 48 -11.50 2.77 -7.71
CA TYR A 48 -12.09 1.64 -6.99
C TYR A 48 -12.82 0.65 -7.91
N GLU A 49 -12.92 0.90 -9.22
CA GLU A 49 -13.38 -0.09 -10.18
C GLU A 49 -12.38 -1.27 -10.20
N PRO A 50 -12.82 -2.55 -10.07
CA PRO A 50 -11.91 -3.69 -9.92
C PRO A 50 -10.84 -3.80 -11.01
N GLU A 51 -11.19 -3.51 -12.26
CA GLU A 51 -10.28 -3.55 -13.40
C GLU A 51 -9.21 -2.46 -13.31
N VAL A 52 -9.58 -1.28 -12.84
CA VAL A 52 -8.66 -0.14 -12.67
C VAL A 52 -7.75 -0.38 -11.47
N ALA A 53 -8.30 -0.89 -10.37
CA ALA A 53 -7.54 -1.26 -9.20
C ALA A 53 -6.54 -2.40 -9.50
N ALA A 54 -6.92 -3.35 -10.35
CA ALA A 54 -6.05 -4.42 -10.83
C ALA A 54 -4.93 -3.89 -11.72
N GLU A 55 -5.25 -3.01 -12.68
CA GLU A 55 -4.25 -2.34 -13.53
C GLU A 55 -3.24 -1.57 -12.66
N LEU A 56 -3.73 -0.81 -11.69
CA LEU A 56 -2.88 -0.07 -10.76
C LEU A 56 -2.02 -1.03 -9.92
N ALA A 57 -2.61 -2.05 -9.31
CA ALA A 57 -1.89 -3.02 -8.49
C ALA A 57 -0.77 -3.73 -9.28
N ALA A 58 -1.03 -4.14 -10.52
CA ALA A 58 -0.03 -4.76 -11.39
C ALA A 58 1.10 -3.81 -11.80
N TRP A 59 0.82 -2.51 -11.84
CA TRP A 59 1.82 -1.50 -12.19
C TRP A 59 2.70 -1.11 -10.99
N VAL A 60 2.08 -0.84 -9.83
CA VAL A 60 2.79 -0.28 -8.67
C VAL A 60 3.22 -1.32 -7.64
N ASN A 61 2.58 -2.50 -7.60
CA ASN A 61 2.92 -3.62 -6.72
C ASN A 61 2.75 -3.36 -5.20
N TYR A 62 1.85 -2.46 -4.83
CA TYR A 62 1.45 -2.21 -3.43
C TYR A 62 0.25 -3.06 -3.00
N VAL A 63 0.00 -3.14 -1.70
CA VAL A 63 -1.21 -3.73 -1.12
C VAL A 63 -2.47 -3.11 -1.73
N CYS A 64 -3.25 -3.92 -2.44
CA CYS A 64 -4.46 -3.47 -3.12
C CYS A 64 -5.64 -3.39 -2.14
N PRO A 65 -6.32 -2.23 -2.00
CA PRO A 65 -7.47 -2.09 -1.08
C PRO A 65 -8.79 -2.62 -1.67
N VAL A 66 -8.79 -3.12 -2.91
CA VAL A 66 -9.99 -3.61 -3.61
C VAL A 66 -9.90 -5.14 -3.75
N PRO A 67 -10.57 -5.93 -2.90
CA PRO A 67 -10.44 -7.39 -2.93
C PRO A 67 -10.81 -8.03 -4.29
N ALA A 68 -11.79 -7.45 -5.00
CA ALA A 68 -12.22 -7.92 -6.31
C ALA A 68 -11.16 -7.78 -7.41
N ALA A 69 -10.14 -6.93 -7.22
CA ALA A 69 -9.03 -6.81 -8.17
C ALA A 69 -8.20 -8.10 -8.25
N ARG A 70 -8.19 -8.92 -7.19
CA ARG A 70 -7.51 -10.22 -7.17
C ARG A 70 -8.05 -11.15 -8.24
N ASP A 71 -9.37 -11.23 -8.37
CA ASP A 71 -10.03 -12.08 -9.36
C ASP A 71 -9.76 -11.60 -10.80
N VAL A 72 -9.66 -10.29 -11.00
CA VAL A 72 -9.31 -9.68 -12.30
C VAL A 72 -7.89 -10.08 -12.70
N LEU A 73 -6.92 -9.95 -11.78
CA LEU A 73 -5.53 -10.36 -12.02
C LEU A 73 -5.44 -11.86 -12.29
N ALA A 74 -6.07 -12.70 -11.45
CA ALA A 74 -6.08 -14.15 -11.60
C ALA A 74 -6.68 -14.63 -12.93
N SER A 75 -7.57 -13.83 -13.53
CA SER A 75 -8.19 -14.11 -14.82
C SER A 75 -7.35 -13.64 -16.03
N SER A 76 -6.19 -13.03 -15.80
CA SER A 76 -5.30 -12.57 -16.87
C SER A 76 -4.80 -13.74 -17.73
N LYS A 77 -4.62 -13.47 -19.02
CA LYS A 77 -3.97 -14.41 -19.95
C LYS A 77 -2.45 -14.37 -19.86
N ASP A 78 -1.92 -13.30 -19.28
CA ASP A 78 -0.50 -13.14 -19.03
C ASP A 78 -0.15 -13.81 -17.70
N GLU A 79 0.71 -14.82 -17.73
CA GLU A 79 1.04 -15.65 -16.57
C GLU A 79 1.72 -14.85 -15.46
N GLU A 80 2.56 -13.87 -15.82
CA GLU A 80 3.23 -12.99 -14.87
C GLU A 80 2.20 -12.11 -14.13
N THR A 81 1.27 -11.51 -14.86
CA THR A 81 0.17 -10.72 -14.28
C THR A 81 -0.76 -11.60 -13.42
N ALA A 82 -1.06 -12.83 -13.85
CA ALA A 82 -1.90 -13.74 -13.10
C ALA A 82 -1.25 -14.17 -11.77
N ALA A 83 0.08 -14.33 -11.74
CA ALA A 83 0.82 -14.66 -10.53
C ALA A 83 0.72 -13.59 -9.44
N LEU A 84 0.54 -12.31 -9.81
CA LEU A 84 0.37 -11.20 -8.86
C LEU A 84 -0.87 -11.35 -7.96
N ALA A 85 -1.89 -12.11 -8.40
CA ALA A 85 -3.08 -12.39 -7.59
C ALA A 85 -2.77 -13.22 -6.34
N GLU A 86 -1.66 -13.95 -6.33
CA GLU A 86 -1.21 -14.79 -5.22
C GLU A 86 -0.02 -14.16 -4.46
N ASP A 87 0.44 -12.98 -4.85
CA ASP A 87 1.55 -12.29 -4.21
C ASP A 87 1.09 -11.66 -2.87
N PRO A 88 1.62 -12.10 -1.71
CA PRO A 88 1.24 -11.56 -0.41
C PRO A 88 1.64 -10.09 -0.20
N LEU A 89 2.55 -9.53 -1.00
CA LEU A 89 2.90 -8.12 -0.96
C LEU A 89 1.84 -7.23 -1.64
N ILE A 90 1.01 -7.82 -2.51
CA ILE A 90 -0.13 -7.15 -3.15
C ILE A 90 -1.45 -7.53 -2.45
N PHE A 91 -1.62 -8.80 -2.08
CA PHE A 91 -2.76 -9.32 -1.34
C PHE A 91 -2.30 -10.08 -0.09
N PRO A 92 -2.01 -9.38 1.03
CA PRO A 92 -1.53 -10.00 2.25
C PRO A 92 -2.44 -11.12 2.74
N ASP A 93 -1.83 -12.26 3.07
CA ASP A 93 -2.47 -13.38 3.72
C ASP A 93 -2.67 -13.12 5.22
N ASP A 94 -3.41 -14.01 5.89
CA ASP A 94 -3.72 -13.86 7.31
C ASP A 94 -2.45 -13.90 8.17
N ALA A 95 -1.47 -14.73 7.80
CA ALA A 95 -0.21 -14.87 8.54
C ALA A 95 0.62 -13.58 8.52
N MET A 96 0.69 -12.90 7.38
CA MET A 96 1.31 -11.59 7.26
C MET A 96 0.50 -10.54 8.03
N ARG A 97 -0.83 -10.52 7.85
CA ARG A 97 -1.72 -9.54 8.53
C ARG A 97 -1.63 -9.60 10.04
N GLU A 98 -1.50 -10.79 10.64
CA GLU A 98 -1.34 -10.95 12.08
C GLU A 98 -0.07 -10.30 12.64
N ARG A 99 0.96 -10.12 11.80
CA ARG A 99 2.23 -9.46 12.18
C ARG A 99 2.24 -7.96 11.87
N LEU A 100 1.22 -7.45 11.21
CA LEU A 100 1.14 -6.05 10.83
C LEU A 100 0.34 -5.24 11.84
N ALA A 101 0.84 -4.05 12.18
CA ALA A 101 0.18 -3.12 13.08
C ALA A 101 -0.01 -1.75 12.42
N ILE A 102 -1.17 -1.13 12.62
CA ILE A 102 -1.39 0.25 12.20
C ILE A 102 -0.88 1.18 13.30
N ALA A 103 -0.06 2.17 12.92
CA ALA A 103 0.40 3.17 13.85
C ALA A 103 -0.77 3.96 14.44
N ARG A 104 -0.76 4.15 15.76
CA ARG A 104 -1.72 5.04 16.42
C ARG A 104 -1.45 6.49 16.02
N ASP A 105 -2.47 7.32 16.17
CA ASP A 105 -2.30 8.77 16.06
C ASP A 105 -1.27 9.29 17.08
N ILE A 106 -0.40 10.18 16.59
CA ILE A 106 0.51 10.97 17.42
C ILE A 106 -0.17 12.29 17.80
N THR A 107 -0.39 12.47 19.10
CA THR A 107 -1.06 13.67 19.63
C THR A 107 -0.19 14.91 19.48
N SER A 108 -0.81 16.09 19.48
CA SER A 108 -0.09 17.36 19.37
C SER A 108 0.94 17.57 20.49
N GLU A 109 0.68 17.04 21.69
CA GLU A 109 1.60 17.10 22.83
C GLU A 109 2.86 16.24 22.58
N GLU A 110 2.68 15.04 22.05
CA GLU A 110 3.79 14.10 21.77
C GLU A 110 4.66 14.51 20.58
N ARG A 111 4.08 15.18 19.57
CA ARG A 111 4.77 15.51 18.30
C ARG A 111 6.06 16.29 18.51
N MET A 112 6.07 17.25 19.43
CA MET A 112 7.25 18.08 19.68
C MET A 112 8.41 17.25 20.23
N ASP A 113 8.11 16.35 21.17
CA ASP A 113 9.11 15.50 21.79
C ASP A 113 9.65 14.45 20.81
N PHE A 114 8.78 13.84 20.00
CA PHE A 114 9.24 12.92 18.95
C PHE A 114 10.07 13.61 17.88
N ALA A 115 9.65 14.79 17.41
CA ALA A 115 10.42 15.56 16.44
C ALA A 115 11.81 15.93 16.99
N LYS A 116 11.89 16.35 18.25
CA LYS A 116 13.17 16.66 18.90
C LYS A 116 14.08 15.43 18.99
N LYS A 117 13.53 14.27 19.38
CA LYS A 117 14.28 13.01 19.44
C LYS A 117 14.79 12.60 18.05
N TRP A 118 13.92 12.67 17.04
CA TRP A 118 14.28 12.36 15.65
C TRP A 118 15.40 13.26 15.15
N ASN A 119 15.29 14.58 15.33
CA ASN A 119 16.33 15.54 14.93
C ASN A 119 17.68 15.21 15.57
N GLY A 120 17.70 14.87 16.86
CA GLY A 120 18.91 14.43 17.54
C GLY A 120 19.52 13.14 16.96
N ILE A 121 18.70 12.20 16.48
CA ILE A 121 19.17 10.96 15.82
C ILE A 121 19.77 11.27 14.45
N VAL A 122 19.13 12.14 13.66
CA VAL A 122 19.57 12.45 12.29
C VAL A 122 20.61 13.59 12.21
N GLY A 123 21.00 14.17 13.34
CA GLY A 123 22.05 15.20 13.43
C GLY A 123 21.58 16.62 13.07
N LEU A 124 20.30 16.92 13.28
CA LEU A 124 19.69 18.25 13.10
C LEU A 124 19.54 19.01 14.42
#